data_AF-A0A539D6F4-F1
#
_entry.id   AF-A0A539D6F4-F1
#
_cell.length_a   1.000
_cell.length_b   1.000
_cell.length_c   1.000
_cell.angle_alpha   90.00
_cell.angle_beta   90.00
_cell.angle_gamma   90.00
#
_symmetry.space_group_name_H-M   'P 1'
#
loop_
_entity.id
_entity.type
_entity.pdbx_description
1 polymer ?
#
loop_
_entity_poly.entity_id
_entity_poly.type
_entity_poly.pdbx_seq_one_letter_code
_entity_poly.pdbx_strand_id
1 'polypeptide(L)'
;MNFLTGHLEPDAAGFQSGDFRIALPPALSAGLRPLIGMELELGIRPEDLVPAKTVEASASLTATVRLVEPMGSETFVHLSAGTGALLARLAGDRLPTVGSTLELHFDPARAHLFDVAGGTALWHGGHSGSVVPSAEAIGVTS
;
A
#
# COMPACT_ATOMS: atom_id res chain seq x y z
N MET A 1 1.55 -3.07 -9.72
CA MET A 1 1.17 -2.40 -8.46
C MET A 1 0.18 -3.28 -7.74
N ASN A 2 0.28 -3.32 -6.42
CA ASN A 2 -0.77 -3.78 -5.52
C ASN A 2 -1.62 -2.58 -5.12
N PHE A 3 -2.92 -2.77 -4.91
CA PHE A 3 -3.83 -1.72 -4.48
C PHE A 3 -4.61 -2.17 -3.26
N LEU A 4 -4.66 -1.30 -2.26
CA LEU A 4 -5.46 -1.48 -1.05
C LEU A 4 -6.45 -0.32 -0.95
N THR A 5 -7.74 -0.60 -1.08
CA THR A 5 -8.80 0.40 -0.95
C THR A 5 -9.03 0.74 0.51
N GLY A 6 -9.12 2.04 0.83
CA GLY A 6 -9.23 2.50 2.20
C GLY A 6 -9.42 3.99 2.33
N HIS A 7 -9.19 4.49 3.54
CA HIS A 7 -9.31 5.91 3.88
C HIS A 7 -8.18 6.35 4.81
N LEU A 8 -7.88 7.64 4.81
CA LEU A 8 -6.99 8.24 5.80
C LEU A 8 -7.71 8.39 7.15
N GLU A 9 -6.96 8.20 8.24
CA GLU A 9 -7.42 8.57 9.57
C GLU A 9 -7.64 10.09 9.70
N PRO A 10 -8.47 10.57 10.66
CA PRO A 10 -8.80 11.99 10.79
C PRO A 10 -7.61 12.93 11.01
N ASP A 11 -6.47 12.41 11.48
CA ASP A 11 -5.22 13.15 11.67
C ASP A 11 -4.19 12.93 10.54
N ALA A 12 -4.53 12.12 9.53
CA ALA A 12 -3.64 11.63 8.48
C ALA A 12 -2.39 10.89 9.00
N ALA A 13 -2.42 10.35 10.22
CA ALA A 13 -1.33 9.54 10.79
C ALA A 13 -1.40 8.07 10.40
N GLY A 14 -2.46 7.65 9.70
CA GLY A 14 -2.64 6.28 9.24
C GLY A 14 -3.55 6.17 8.02
N PHE A 15 -3.42 5.05 7.33
CA PHE A 15 -4.32 4.60 6.27
C PHE A 15 -5.01 3.31 6.74
N GLN A 16 -6.34 3.31 6.76
CA GLN A 16 -7.17 2.19 7.16
C GLN A 16 -7.74 1.49 5.93
N SER A 17 -7.48 0.19 5.80
CA SER A 17 -7.96 -0.67 4.71
C SER A 17 -8.46 -1.99 5.27
N GLY A 18 -9.78 -2.16 5.36
CA GLY A 18 -10.38 -3.33 6.01
C GLY A 18 -9.89 -3.47 7.45
N ASP A 19 -9.30 -4.61 7.79
CA ASP A 19 -8.73 -4.89 9.12
C ASP A 19 -7.27 -4.40 9.26
N PHE A 20 -6.67 -3.85 8.20
CA PHE A 20 -5.29 -3.37 8.21
C PHE A 20 -5.21 -1.88 8.49
N ARG A 21 -4.28 -1.51 9.36
CA ARG A 21 -3.89 -0.13 9.60
C ARG A 21 -2.42 0.06 9.26
N ILE A 22 -2.12 0.97 8.36
CA ILE A 22 -0.77 1.34 7.96
C ILE A 22 -0.44 2.68 8.59
N ALA A 23 0.53 2.73 9.51
CA ALA A 23 0.94 4.00 10.08
C ALA A 23 1.71 4.81 9.03
N LEU A 24 1.34 6.07 8.86
CA LEU A 24 1.99 6.99 7.94
C LEU A 24 3.01 7.85 8.71
N PRO A 25 4.22 8.04 8.17
CA PRO A 25 5.21 8.93 8.77
C PRO A 25 4.63 10.34 8.97
N PRO A 26 4.89 11.01 10.12
CA PRO A 26 4.40 12.37 10.37
C PRO A 26 4.75 13.37 9.27
N ALA A 27 5.89 13.19 8.60
CA ALA A 27 6.33 14.01 7.47
C ALA A 27 5.36 13.99 6.27
N LEU A 28 4.55 12.94 6.11
CA LEU A 28 3.56 12.83 5.03
C LEU A 28 2.21 13.45 5.41
N SER A 29 1.85 13.39 6.70
CA SER A 29 0.50 13.73 7.21
C SER A 29 -0.02 15.09 6.70
N ALA A 30 0.80 16.14 6.75
CA ALA A 30 0.40 17.48 6.34
C ALA A 30 -0.01 17.57 4.86
N GLY A 31 0.72 16.88 3.98
CA GLY A 31 0.41 16.83 2.55
C GLY A 31 -0.85 16.03 2.25
N LEU A 32 -1.15 15.01 3.06
CA LEU A 32 -2.27 14.08 2.83
C LEU A 32 -3.61 14.57 3.41
N ARG A 33 -3.59 15.55 4.31
CA ARG A 33 -4.80 16.14 4.91
C ARG A 33 -5.93 16.51 3.92
N PRO A 34 -5.66 17.06 2.73
CA PRO A 34 -6.71 17.37 1.76
C PRO A 34 -7.48 16.15 1.25
N LEU A 35 -6.95 14.94 1.43
CA LEU A 35 -7.55 13.68 0.98
C LEU A 35 -8.40 13.00 2.07
N ILE A 36 -8.45 13.56 3.29
CA ILE A 36 -9.26 13.01 4.39
C ILE A 36 -10.74 13.03 4.00
N GLY A 37 -11.44 11.91 4.27
CA GLY A 37 -12.85 11.73 3.94
C GLY A 37 -13.11 11.20 2.53
N MET A 38 -12.06 11.06 1.70
CA MET A 38 -12.15 10.39 0.40
C MET A 38 -11.95 8.88 0.55
N GLU A 39 -12.57 8.12 -0.35
CA GLU A 39 -12.17 6.73 -0.60
C GLU A 39 -10.96 6.72 -1.54
N LEU A 40 -9.91 6.03 -1.14
CA LEU A 40 -8.59 6.10 -1.78
C LEU A 40 -8.05 4.70 -2.06
N GLU A 41 -7.18 4.57 -3.05
CA GLU A 41 -6.37 3.36 -3.23
C GLU A 41 -4.92 3.63 -2.85
N LEU A 42 -4.39 2.84 -1.92
CA LEU A 42 -2.96 2.81 -1.62
C LEU A 42 -2.26 1.84 -2.56
N GLY A 43 -1.44 2.39 -3.45
CA GLY A 43 -0.59 1.65 -4.35
C GLY A 43 0.74 1.26 -3.72
N ILE A 44 1.08 -0.03 -3.72
CA ILE A 44 2.39 -0.55 -3.27
C ILE A 44 3.02 -1.35 -4.40
N ARG A 45 4.28 -1.09 -4.76
CA ARG A 45 4.96 -1.88 -5.80
C ARG A 45 5.24 -3.30 -5.30
N PRO A 46 5.15 -4.35 -6.14
CA PRO A 46 5.48 -5.71 -5.73
C PRO A 46 6.88 -5.85 -5.10
N GLU A 47 7.87 -5.13 -5.61
CA GLU A 47 9.24 -5.11 -5.10
C GLU A 47 9.44 -4.35 -3.78
N ASP A 48 8.44 -3.55 -3.37
CA ASP A 48 8.47 -2.81 -2.12
C ASP A 48 7.88 -3.62 -0.95
N LEU A 49 7.21 -4.74 -1.26
CA LEU A 49 6.73 -5.72 -0.27
C LEU A 49 7.86 -6.68 0.09
N VAL A 50 8.46 -6.47 1.26
CA VAL A 50 9.58 -7.27 1.75
C VAL A 50 9.16 -8.14 2.94
N PRO A 51 9.63 -9.40 3.03
CA PRO A 51 9.42 -10.23 4.21
C PRO A 51 9.98 -9.57 5.47
N ALA A 52 9.19 -9.61 6.54
CA ALA A 52 9.60 -9.16 7.86
C ALA A 52 10.85 -9.87 8.35
N LYS A 53 11.82 -9.09 8.83
CA LYS A 53 12.89 -9.60 9.69
C LYS A 53 12.58 -9.40 11.17
N THR A 54 11.72 -8.42 11.51
CA THR A 54 11.29 -8.06 12.86
C THR A 54 9.90 -7.42 12.81
N VAL A 55 9.04 -7.75 13.78
CA VAL A 55 7.60 -7.39 13.87
C VAL A 55 7.35 -5.87 14.06
N GLU A 56 8.38 -5.06 14.29
CA GLU A 56 8.25 -3.65 14.71
C GLU A 56 8.18 -2.62 13.56
N ALA A 57 8.00 -3.03 12.29
CA ALA A 57 7.88 -2.03 11.23
C ALA A 57 6.46 -1.44 11.17
N SER A 58 6.39 -0.11 11.16
CA SER A 58 5.17 0.72 11.22
C SER A 58 4.14 0.51 10.10
N ALA A 59 4.47 -0.33 9.12
CA ALA A 59 3.60 -0.71 8.01
C ALA A 59 3.76 -2.20 7.70
N SER A 60 3.28 -3.03 8.63
CA SER A 60 3.21 -4.48 8.45
C SER A 60 1.86 -4.91 7.89
N LEU A 61 1.87 -5.96 7.08
CA LEU A 61 0.68 -6.66 6.63
C LEU A 61 0.93 -8.16 6.68
N THR A 62 -0.07 -8.89 7.15
CA THR A 62 -0.02 -10.35 7.21
C THR A 62 -0.79 -10.92 6.04
N ALA A 63 -0.17 -11.84 5.30
CA ALA A 63 -0.77 -12.45 4.13
C ALA A 63 -0.48 -13.95 4.04
N THR A 64 -1.39 -14.72 3.45
CA THR A 64 -1.21 -16.15 3.17
C THR A 64 -0.65 -16.35 1.78
N VAL A 65 0.40 -17.16 1.65
CA VAL A 65 1.01 -17.52 0.37
C VAL A 65 0.06 -18.44 -0.41
N ARG A 66 -0.30 -18.02 -1.63
CA ARG A 66 -1.20 -18.77 -2.52
C ARG A 66 -0.46 -19.44 -3.67
N LEU A 67 0.52 -18.76 -4.25
CA LEU A 67 1.32 -19.26 -5.36
C LEU A 67 2.73 -18.69 -5.28
N VAL A 68 3.72 -19.48 -5.68
CA VAL A 68 5.13 -19.10 -5.77
C VAL A 68 5.59 -19.41 -7.19
N GLU A 69 6.03 -18.39 -7.92
CA GLU A 69 6.49 -18.48 -9.31
C GLU A 69 7.96 -18.04 -9.42
N PRO A 70 8.91 -18.99 -9.38
CA PRO A 70 10.32 -18.68 -9.60
C PRO A 70 10.60 -18.30 -11.06
N MET A 71 11.22 -17.15 -11.28
CA MET A 71 11.53 -16.52 -12.57
C MET A 71 13.02 -16.14 -12.63
N GLY A 72 13.89 -17.14 -12.58
CA GLY A 72 15.35 -16.93 -12.59
C GLY A 72 15.85 -16.41 -11.24
N SER A 73 16.31 -15.16 -11.19
CA SER A 73 16.81 -14.52 -9.97
C SER A 73 15.71 -13.95 -9.08
N GLU A 74 14.48 -13.93 -9.57
CA GLU A 74 13.32 -13.33 -8.92
C GLU A 74 12.26 -14.38 -8.66
N THR A 75 11.46 -14.18 -7.62
CA THR A 75 10.29 -14.99 -7.33
C THR A 75 9.08 -14.08 -7.18
N PHE A 76 8.03 -14.36 -7.95
CA PHE A 76 6.73 -13.74 -7.77
C PHE A 76 5.92 -14.56 -6.77
N VAL A 77 5.46 -13.93 -5.70
CA VAL A 77 4.69 -14.58 -4.64
C VAL A 77 3.30 -13.95 -4.63
N HIS A 78 2.30 -14.74 -4.98
CA HIS A 78 0.90 -14.35 -4.89
C HIS A 78 0.40 -14.63 -3.49
N LEU A 79 -0.26 -13.64 -2.92
CA LEU A 79 -0.57 -13.53 -1.51
C LEU A 79 -2.04 -13.14 -1.35
N SER A 80 -2.64 -13.56 -0.25
CA SER A 80 -4.00 -13.18 0.15
C SER A 80 -3.95 -12.51 1.50
N ALA A 81 -4.40 -11.26 1.59
CA ALA A 81 -4.39 -10.44 2.80
C ALA A 81 -5.80 -9.88 3.04
N GLY A 82 -6.46 -10.32 4.11
CA GLY A 82 -7.87 -10.01 4.33
C GLY A 82 -8.72 -10.47 3.14
N THR A 83 -9.49 -9.55 2.55
CA THR A 83 -10.30 -9.79 1.34
C THR A 83 -9.54 -9.53 0.03
N GLY A 84 -8.30 -9.02 0.09
CA GLY A 84 -7.52 -8.62 -1.08
C GLY A 84 -6.47 -9.64 -1.53
N ALA A 85 -6.03 -9.49 -2.78
CA ALA A 85 -4.89 -10.21 -3.35
C ALA A 85 -3.68 -9.27 -3.48
N LEU A 86 -2.49 -9.79 -3.19
CA LEU A 86 -1.23 -9.05 -3.30
C LEU A 86 -0.22 -9.88 -4.10
N LEU A 87 0.71 -9.20 -4.75
CA LEU A 87 1.84 -9.75 -5.47
C LEU A 87 3.11 -9.16 -4.88
N ALA A 88 4.00 -10.00 -4.34
CA ALA A 88 5.34 -9.60 -3.93
C ALA A 88 6.37 -10.11 -4.95
N ARG A 89 7.41 -9.31 -5.20
CA ARG A 89 8.58 -9.71 -5.97
C ARG A 89 9.77 -9.83 -5.03
N LEU A 90 10.20 -11.07 -4.77
CA LEU A 90 11.26 -11.38 -3.82
C LEU A 90 12.54 -11.78 -4.56
N ALA A 91 13.67 -11.25 -4.08
CA ALA A 91 14.98 -11.69 -4.51
C ALA A 91 15.48 -12.83 -3.60
N GLY A 92 16.20 -13.78 -4.19
CA GLY A 92 16.87 -14.86 -3.46
C GLY A 92 16.28 -16.25 -3.69
N ASP A 93 16.91 -17.22 -3.06
CA ASP A 93 16.68 -18.66 -3.21
C ASP A 93 15.72 -19.24 -2.14
N ARG A 94 15.49 -18.52 -1.05
CA ARG A 94 14.60 -18.94 0.03
C ARG A 94 13.14 -18.61 -0.30
N LEU A 95 12.49 -19.57 -0.93
CA LEU A 95 11.09 -19.49 -1.29
C LEU A 95 10.18 -19.71 -0.06
N PRO A 96 9.14 -18.89 0.12
CA PRO A 96 8.12 -19.17 1.13
C PRO A 96 7.30 -20.41 0.74
N THR A 97 6.67 -21.06 1.71
CA THR A 97 5.86 -22.26 1.47
C THR A 97 4.43 -21.87 1.13
N VAL A 98 3.84 -22.48 0.09
CA VAL A 98 2.40 -22.28 -0.20
C VAL A 98 1.56 -22.70 1.01
N GLY A 99 0.59 -21.86 1.37
CA GLY A 99 -0.25 -22.01 2.55
C GLY A 99 0.37 -21.45 3.84
N SER A 100 1.65 -21.07 3.86
CA SER A 100 2.24 -20.40 5.02
C SER A 100 1.75 -18.96 5.13
N THR A 101 1.78 -18.44 6.36
CA THR A 101 1.61 -17.01 6.62
C THR A 101 2.95 -16.30 6.43
N LEU A 102 2.93 -15.15 5.77
CA LEU A 102 4.05 -14.26 5.56
C LEU A 102 3.68 -12.89 6.14
N GLU A 103 4.52 -12.40 7.04
CA GLU A 103 4.49 -11.00 7.44
C GLU A 103 5.34 -10.20 6.46
N LEU A 104 4.74 -9.17 5.89
CA LEU A 104 5.33 -8.30 4.89
C LEU A 104 5.38 -6.89 5.43
N HIS A 105 6.44 -6.16 5.09
CA HIS A 105 6.52 -4.73 5.33
C HIS A 105 6.83 -4.00 4.05
N PHE A 106 6.54 -2.71 4.06
CA PHE A 106 6.96 -1.76 3.04
C PHE A 106 7.25 -0.42 3.70
N ASP A 107 7.91 0.47 2.97
CA ASP A 107 8.09 1.85 3.41
C ASP A 107 6.89 2.69 2.94
N PRO A 108 6.06 3.24 3.86
CA PRO A 108 4.94 4.09 3.49
C PRO A 108 5.35 5.32 2.69
N ALA A 109 6.59 5.80 2.86
CA ALA A 109 7.12 6.93 2.09
C ALA A 109 7.37 6.58 0.62
N ARG A 110 7.28 5.31 0.22
CA ARG A 110 7.38 4.83 -1.17
C ARG A 110 6.04 4.41 -1.78
N ALA A 111 4.98 4.44 -0.99
CA ALA A 111 3.63 4.13 -1.47
C ALA A 111 3.10 5.25 -2.39
N HIS A 112 1.94 5.01 -2.98
CA HIS A 112 1.25 5.98 -3.82
C HIS A 112 -0.22 6.03 -3.40
N LEU A 113 -0.88 7.18 -3.51
CA LEU A 113 -2.34 7.27 -3.29
C LEU A 113 -3.03 7.69 -4.58
N PHE A 114 -4.14 7.03 -4.87
CA PHE A 114 -4.98 7.27 -6.04
C PHE A 114 -6.42 7.55 -5.60
N ASP A 115 -7.11 8.35 -6.40
CA ASP A 115 -8.56 8.54 -6.27
C ASP A 115 -9.29 7.29 -6.80
N VAL A 116 -10.17 6.68 -6.00
CA VAL A 116 -10.98 5.55 -6.45
C VAL A 116 -11.95 5.96 -7.57
N ALA A 117 -12.45 7.19 -7.55
CA ALA A 117 -13.45 7.65 -8.51
C ALA A 117 -12.89 7.81 -9.94
N GLY A 118 -11.60 8.15 -10.07
CA GLY A 118 -10.98 8.49 -11.35
C GLY A 118 -9.65 7.81 -11.66
N GLY A 119 -9.11 6.96 -10.77
CA GLY A 119 -7.81 6.30 -10.91
C GLY A 119 -6.62 7.26 -11.02
N THR A 120 -6.83 8.54 -10.71
CA THR A 120 -5.81 9.59 -10.83
C THR A 120 -4.87 9.52 -9.64
N ALA A 121 -3.56 9.57 -9.90
CA ALA A 121 -2.56 9.60 -8.84
C ALA A 121 -2.62 10.94 -8.09
N LEU A 122 -2.99 10.89 -6.81
CA LEU A 122 -3.13 12.04 -5.92
C LEU A 122 -1.84 12.33 -5.15
N TRP A 123 -1.04 11.30 -4.89
CA TRP A 123 0.22 11.42 -4.16
C TRP A 123 1.25 10.34 -4.59
N HIS A 124 2.52 10.73 -4.61
CA HIS A 124 3.64 9.86 -4.92
C HIS A 124 4.70 9.88 -3.82
N GLY A 125 5.04 8.72 -3.30
CA GLY A 125 6.15 8.53 -2.37
C GLY A 125 7.51 8.90 -2.96
N GLY A 126 8.38 9.49 -2.13
CA GLY A 126 9.78 9.79 -2.48
C GLY A 126 10.07 11.19 -3.02
N HIS A 127 9.04 12.00 -3.31
CA HIS A 127 9.21 13.42 -3.64
C HIS A 127 8.24 14.25 -2.80
N SER A 128 8.66 15.43 -2.36
CA SER A 128 7.78 16.48 -1.81
C SER A 128 6.85 17.01 -2.92
N GLY A 129 6.03 16.14 -3.50
CA GLY A 129 5.04 16.48 -4.51
C GLY A 129 3.81 17.07 -3.85
N SER A 130 3.32 18.18 -4.40
CA SER A 130 2.01 18.73 -4.09
C SER A 130 0.96 17.64 -4.29
N VAL A 131 0.08 17.44 -3.30
CA VAL A 131 -1.18 16.73 -3.56
C VAL A 131 -1.93 17.53 -4.61
N VAL A 132 -2.29 16.87 -5.71
CA VAL A 132 -3.09 17.46 -6.77
C VAL A 132 -4.47 16.85 -6.63
N PRO A 133 -5.44 17.53 -6.00
CA PRO A 133 -6.81 17.02 -5.99
C PRO A 133 -7.32 16.99 -7.43
N SER A 134 -7.95 15.89 -7.82
CA SER A 134 -8.63 15.80 -9.12
C SER A 134 -9.78 16.81 -9.15
N ALA A 135 -9.93 17.53 -10.26
CA ALA A 135 -10.91 18.60 -10.41
C ALA A 135 -12.38 18.14 -10.29
N GLU A 136 -12.63 16.83 -10.26
CA GLU A 136 -13.96 16.22 -10.11
C GLU A 136 -14.39 16.01 -8.64
N ALA A 137 -13.47 16.10 -7.67
CA ALA A 137 -13.81 15.92 -6.25
C ALA A 137 -14.43 17.17 -5.60
N ILE A 138 -14.36 18.32 -6.27
CA ILE A 138 -15.06 19.55 -5.86
C ILE A 138 -16.34 19.65 -6.67
N GLY A 139 -17.46 19.20 -6.09
CA GLY A 139 -18.79 19.38 -6.64
C GLY A 139 -19.17 20.86 -6.76
N VAL A 140 -18.64 21.56 -7.75
CA VAL A 140 -19.09 22.89 -8.15
C VAL A 140 -20.33 22.68 -9.00
N THR A 141 -21.47 22.63 -8.33
CA THR A 141 -22.75 22.93 -8.96
C THR A 141 -22.74 24.41 -9.33
N SER A 142 -23.06 24.70 -10.59
CA SER A 142 -23.17 26.06 -11.14
C SER A 142 -24.23 26.90 -10.43
#